data_AF-A0A4Q3DZR5-F1
#
_entry.id   AF-A0A4Q3DZR5-F1
#
_cell.length_a   1.000
_cell.length_b   1.000
_cell.length_c   1.000
_cell.angle_alpha   90.00
_cell.angle_beta   90.00
_cell.angle_gamma   90.00
#
_symmetry.space_group_name_H-M   'P 1'
#
loop_
_entity.id
_entity.type
_entity.pdbx_description
1 polymer ?
#
loop_
_entity_poly.entity_id
_entity_poly.type
_entity_poly.pdbx_seq_one_letter_code
_entity_poly.pdbx_strand_id
1 'polypeptide(L)'
;MILKEPSGVCIVPLTGDKIITLRGVKAKYALDKNFFCDSGLIKIADSTTFNDPIVNYTWNMGDGTIYNTANPGVHQYKDPGIYTVTFHATTQTGCSDTMRRGPIKIVQSPVISVITDTIICVNDRLLHTGILDQPDTSFVRWAWTFPNGNSSVLQNPVPQQYNTVGSFVVNTIATNSSGCADTSTRNILVNPLPTATLPATITMQSGFPVPIPGTYTSNVVSWSWMPAATLSCSDCPQPIAAPKFNTKYLVTYVDSNGCVNNGQVEVIVICKDANVFVPNTFSPNNDGSNDVFYVRGRGLDRVKSLRVFNRWGEIVFEQQNFPVNNPSFGWNGNYKGQKALADVYVYQVEVFCENSQIIRFEGNVALIQ
;
A
#
# COMPACT_ATOMS: atom_id res chain seq x y z
N MET A 1 25.80 57.42 65.37
CA MET A 1 24.63 56.51 65.22
C MET A 1 23.67 56.81 66.37
N ILE A 2 22.37 56.85 66.15
CA ILE A 2 21.36 57.16 67.20
C ILE A 2 20.47 55.95 67.38
N LEU A 3 20.39 55.42 68.60
CA LEU A 3 19.40 54.40 68.94
C LEU A 3 18.09 55.14 69.24
N LYS A 4 17.06 54.82 68.46
CA LYS A 4 15.72 55.34 68.61
C LYS A 4 14.83 54.19 69.05
N GLU A 5 14.17 54.35 70.19
CA GLU A 5 13.11 53.43 70.58
C GLU A 5 11.96 53.46 69.55
N PRO A 6 11.20 52.37 69.32
CA PRO A 6 10.10 52.34 68.34
C PRO A 6 9.05 53.45 68.51
N SER A 7 8.88 53.99 69.72
CA SER A 7 8.00 55.13 70.04
C SER A 7 8.51 56.48 69.50
N GLY A 8 9.79 56.56 69.14
CA GLY A 8 10.44 57.75 68.59
C GLY A 8 10.74 58.88 69.59
N VAL A 9 10.34 58.75 70.86
CA VAL A 9 10.42 59.81 71.88
C VAL A 9 11.80 59.91 72.53
N CYS A 10 12.48 58.77 72.75
CA CYS A 10 13.83 58.75 73.31
C CYS A 10 14.87 58.57 72.20
N ILE A 11 15.75 59.56 72.05
CA ILE A 11 16.88 59.52 71.12
C ILE A 11 18.15 59.66 71.95
N VAL A 12 18.91 58.58 72.09
CA VAL A 12 20.18 58.61 72.83
C VAL A 12 21.33 58.71 71.83
N PRO A 13 22.11 59.81 71.85
CA PRO A 13 23.33 59.90 71.07
C PRO A 13 24.38 58.96 71.68
N LEU A 14 24.89 58.02 70.88
CA LEU A 14 26.00 57.17 71.29
C LEU A 14 27.30 58.00 71.28
N THR A 15 27.76 58.44 72.44
CA THR A 15 29.06 59.10 72.64
C THR A 15 30.03 58.13 73.31
N GLY A 16 30.92 57.54 72.51
CA GLY A 16 32.04 56.72 72.95
C GLY A 16 32.79 56.13 71.75
N ASP A 17 34.09 55.87 71.88
CA ASP A 17 34.97 55.34 70.82
C ASP A 17 34.68 53.87 70.44
N LYS A 18 33.56 53.32 70.90
CA LYS A 18 33.15 51.94 70.67
C LYS A 18 32.40 51.83 69.33
N ILE A 19 33.08 51.28 68.34
CA ILE A 19 32.53 50.93 67.04
C ILE A 19 31.45 49.83 67.24
N ILE A 20 30.22 50.10 66.80
CA ILE A 20 29.19 49.06 66.65
C ILE A 20 29.42 48.37 65.30
N THR A 21 29.99 47.18 65.33
CA THR A 21 30.15 46.35 64.12
C THR A 21 28.90 45.50 63.93
N LEU A 22 28.07 45.87 62.95
CA LEU A 22 26.96 45.03 62.50
C LEU A 22 27.52 43.83 61.75
N ARG A 23 27.46 42.65 62.37
CA ARG A 23 27.87 41.38 61.79
C ARG A 23 26.68 40.71 61.10
N GLY A 24 26.92 40.09 59.96
CA GLY A 24 25.87 39.41 59.22
C GLY A 24 26.37 38.70 57.96
N VAL A 25 25.43 37.98 57.34
CA VAL A 25 25.57 37.30 56.06
C VAL A 25 24.45 37.74 55.15
N LYS A 26 24.74 37.86 53.86
CA LYS A 26 23.77 38.08 52.80
C LYS A 26 23.91 36.95 51.78
N ALA A 27 23.01 35.97 51.89
CA ALA A 27 22.96 34.80 51.02
C ALA A 27 22.64 35.24 49.58
N LYS A 28 23.48 34.85 48.62
CA LYS A 28 23.27 35.21 47.22
C LYS A 28 23.86 34.19 46.26
N TYR A 29 23.06 33.64 45.36
CA TYR A 29 23.56 32.72 44.33
C TYR A 29 22.87 32.86 42.97
N ALA A 30 23.54 32.34 41.95
CA ALA A 30 23.04 32.23 40.60
C ALA A 30 22.90 30.78 40.13
N LEU A 31 21.86 30.57 39.31
CA LEU A 31 21.61 29.35 38.57
C LEU A 31 21.78 29.68 37.09
N ASP A 32 22.44 28.80 36.35
CA ASP A 32 22.69 28.97 34.91
C ASP A 32 21.43 28.76 34.05
N LYS A 33 20.56 27.83 34.45
CA LYS A 33 19.31 27.48 33.76
C LYS A 33 18.20 27.14 34.75
N ASN A 34 16.95 27.27 34.30
CA ASN A 34 15.75 27.00 35.10
C ASN A 34 14.69 26.15 34.37
N PHE A 35 14.97 25.67 33.15
CA PHE A 35 14.05 24.84 32.37
C PHE A 35 14.80 23.69 31.70
N PHE A 36 14.27 22.47 31.82
CA PHE A 36 14.82 21.26 31.21
C PHE A 36 13.70 20.30 30.79
N CYS A 37 14.03 19.39 29.87
CA CYS A 37 13.17 18.27 29.49
C CYS A 37 13.75 16.98 30.07
N ASP A 38 12.89 16.17 30.68
CA ASP A 38 13.15 14.86 31.32
C ASP A 38 14.12 14.89 32.51
N SER A 39 15.34 15.41 32.33
CA SER A 39 16.33 15.59 33.38
C SER A 39 17.15 16.87 33.13
N GLY A 40 17.76 17.40 34.19
CA GLY A 40 18.48 18.67 34.09
C GLY A 40 19.68 18.74 35.02
N LEU A 41 20.80 19.22 34.49
CA LEU A 41 21.98 19.59 35.27
C LEU A 41 22.04 21.11 35.39
N ILE A 42 22.01 21.61 36.62
CA ILE A 42 22.22 23.02 36.94
C ILE A 42 23.63 23.26 37.46
N LYS A 43 24.18 24.43 37.14
CA LYS A 43 25.41 24.96 37.75
C LYS A 43 25.03 26.05 38.74
N ILE A 44 25.64 25.97 39.91
CA ILE A 44 25.40 26.90 41.02
C ILE A 44 26.64 27.76 41.21
N ALA A 45 26.46 29.07 41.12
CA ALA A 45 27.49 30.06 41.40
C ALA A 45 27.10 30.80 42.69
N ASP A 46 27.75 30.46 43.79
CA ASP A 46 27.62 31.22 45.03
C ASP A 46 28.32 32.58 44.92
N SER A 47 27.64 33.61 45.40
CA SER A 47 28.09 35.01 45.44
C SER A 47 27.74 35.65 46.79
N THR A 48 27.60 34.81 47.82
CA THR A 48 27.26 35.21 49.19
C THR A 48 28.33 36.14 49.76
N THR A 49 27.87 37.17 50.46
CA THR A 49 28.75 38.17 51.10
C THR A 49 28.54 38.13 52.60
N PHE A 50 29.62 38.23 53.38
CA PHE A 50 29.55 38.19 54.83
C PHE A 50 30.70 39.00 55.44
N ASN A 51 30.46 39.55 56.63
CA ASN A 51 31.48 40.20 57.45
C ASN A 51 31.63 39.53 58.83
N ASP A 52 30.98 38.38 59.01
CA ASP A 52 31.14 37.44 60.11
C ASP A 52 31.26 36.02 59.52
N PRO A 53 32.31 35.24 59.87
CA PRO A 53 32.55 33.94 59.25
C PRO A 53 31.33 33.01 59.29
N ILE A 54 30.99 32.44 58.13
CA ILE A 54 29.91 31.45 58.00
C ILE A 54 30.42 30.10 58.51
N VAL A 55 29.70 29.51 59.46
CA VAL A 55 30.02 28.21 60.08
C VAL A 55 29.12 27.09 59.59
N ASN A 56 27.94 27.42 59.04
CA ASN A 56 27.02 26.43 58.48
C ASN A 56 26.46 26.88 57.14
N TYR A 57 26.44 25.95 56.19
CA TYR A 57 25.87 26.09 54.86
C TYR A 57 24.86 24.97 54.69
N THR A 58 23.64 25.29 54.25
CA THR A 58 22.64 24.28 53.95
C THR A 58 21.94 24.62 52.65
N TRP A 59 22.20 23.81 51.63
CA TRP A 59 21.53 23.87 50.34
C TRP A 59 20.48 22.78 50.28
N ASN A 60 19.22 23.15 50.10
CA ASN A 60 18.14 22.23 49.78
C ASN A 60 17.76 22.42 48.31
N MET A 61 17.93 21.37 47.51
CA MET A 61 17.66 21.42 46.07
C MET A 61 16.17 21.29 45.73
N GLY A 62 15.34 20.93 46.71
CA GLY A 62 13.89 20.77 46.54
C GLY A 62 13.47 19.39 46.05
N ASP A 63 14.41 18.53 45.67
CA ASP A 63 14.21 17.12 45.29
C ASP A 63 14.47 16.14 46.47
N GLY A 64 14.73 16.68 47.66
CA GLY A 64 15.15 15.91 48.84
C GLY A 64 16.67 15.86 49.04
N THR A 65 17.46 16.29 48.05
CA THR A 65 18.92 16.38 48.16
C THR A 65 19.32 17.59 48.99
N ILE A 66 20.22 17.37 49.96
CA ILE A 66 20.79 18.42 50.82
C ILE A 66 22.32 18.41 50.72
N TYR A 67 22.92 19.58 50.50
CA TYR A 67 24.37 19.77 50.58
C TYR A 67 24.75 20.69 51.74
N ASN A 68 25.75 20.28 52.52
CA ASN A 68 26.31 21.05 53.63
C ASN A 68 27.70 21.58 53.31
N THR A 69 27.87 22.15 52.11
CA THR A 69 29.14 22.69 51.61
C THR A 69 28.96 24.17 51.24
N ALA A 70 30.07 24.91 51.18
CA ALA A 70 30.05 26.32 50.79
C ALA A 70 29.44 26.52 49.40
N ASN A 71 29.81 25.66 48.44
CA ASN A 71 29.22 25.64 47.11
C ASN A 71 29.08 24.18 46.63
N PRO A 72 27.87 23.70 46.26
CA PRO A 72 27.67 22.38 45.68
C PRO A 72 28.24 22.25 44.25
N GLY A 73 28.43 23.37 43.55
CA GLY A 73 28.96 23.43 42.18
C GLY A 73 27.94 23.00 41.12
N VAL A 74 27.51 21.75 41.15
CA VAL A 74 26.53 21.19 40.21
C VAL A 74 25.51 20.31 40.92
N HIS A 75 24.31 20.25 40.36
CA HIS A 75 23.28 19.34 40.82
C HIS A 75 22.46 18.81 39.63
N GLN A 76 22.16 17.52 39.65
CA GLN A 76 21.40 16.83 38.61
C GLN A 76 20.05 16.39 39.17
N TYR A 77 18.99 16.94 38.60
CA TYR A 77 17.64 16.45 38.81
C TYR A 77 17.34 15.34 37.81
N LYS A 78 16.88 14.19 38.32
CA LYS A 78 16.61 13.00 37.51
C LYS A 78 15.16 12.89 37.05
N ASP A 79 14.24 13.45 37.84
CA ASP A 79 12.80 13.28 37.64
C ASP A 79 12.12 14.61 37.27
N PRO A 80 11.10 14.58 36.39
CA PRO A 80 10.25 15.73 36.10
C PRO A 80 9.60 16.31 37.36
N GLY A 81 9.54 17.63 37.45
CA GLY A 81 9.06 18.31 38.64
C GLY A 81 9.31 19.80 38.63
N ILE A 82 8.81 20.45 39.69
CA ILE A 82 9.01 21.88 39.93
C ILE A 82 9.80 22.01 41.23
N TYR A 83 11.07 22.41 41.12
CA TYR A 83 12.00 22.46 42.24
C TYR A 83 12.35 23.90 42.60
N THR A 84 12.48 24.19 43.90
CA THR A 84 12.95 25.50 44.38
C THR A 84 14.21 25.29 45.19
N VAL A 85 15.32 25.83 44.72
CA VAL A 85 16.59 25.80 45.46
C VAL A 85 16.48 26.77 46.63
N THR A 86 16.83 26.30 47.82
CA THR A 86 16.87 27.11 49.04
C THR A 86 18.27 27.02 49.64
N PHE A 87 18.94 28.15 49.79
CA PHE A 87 20.24 28.25 50.43
C PHE A 87 20.12 29.00 51.75
N HIS A 88 20.57 28.39 52.84
CA HIS A 88 20.61 28.97 54.17
C HIS A 88 22.06 28.98 54.67
N ALA A 89 22.54 30.16 55.05
CA ALA A 89 23.85 30.35 55.67
C ALA A 89 23.70 30.84 57.12
N THR A 90 24.54 30.32 58.03
CA THR A 90 24.58 30.76 59.44
C THR A 90 26.01 31.11 59.83
N THR A 91 26.20 32.28 60.44
CA THR A 91 27.50 32.78 60.91
C THR A 91 27.85 32.29 62.32
N GLN A 92 29.12 32.42 62.71
CA GLN A 92 29.61 32.02 64.03
C GLN A 92 28.89 32.71 65.20
N THR A 93 28.38 33.93 64.99
CA THR A 93 27.60 34.67 65.99
C THR A 93 26.10 34.36 65.96
N GLY A 94 25.67 33.42 65.11
CA GLY A 94 24.27 32.97 65.00
C GLY A 94 23.41 33.79 64.05
N CYS A 95 23.96 34.77 63.33
CA CYS A 95 23.22 35.48 62.28
C CYS A 95 22.95 34.54 61.10
N SER A 96 21.77 34.63 60.49
CA SER A 96 21.42 33.80 59.34
C SER A 96 20.72 34.58 58.25
N ASP A 97 20.88 34.11 57.01
CA ASP A 97 20.14 34.59 55.85
C ASP A 97 19.76 33.42 54.95
N THR A 98 18.60 33.52 54.29
CA THR A 98 18.05 32.49 53.41
C THR A 98 17.70 33.09 52.07
N MET A 99 18.28 32.54 51.00
CA MET A 99 17.90 32.85 49.63
C MET A 99 17.14 31.67 49.02
N ARG A 100 16.04 31.98 48.33
CA ARG A 100 15.27 31.01 47.52
C ARG A 100 15.30 31.45 46.06
N ARG A 101 15.52 30.51 45.14
CA ARG A 101 15.51 30.76 43.69
C ARG A 101 14.84 29.59 42.99
N GLY A 102 13.89 29.91 42.12
CA GLY A 102 13.07 28.95 41.40
C GLY A 102 11.82 29.60 40.80
N PRO A 103 10.94 28.79 40.19
CA PRO A 103 11.09 27.34 40.04
C PRO A 103 12.12 26.95 38.97
N ILE A 104 12.85 25.87 39.22
CA ILE A 104 13.45 25.04 38.19
C ILE A 104 12.36 24.09 37.71
N LYS A 105 12.00 24.20 36.43
CA LYS A 105 10.93 23.40 35.82
C LYS A 105 11.56 22.30 34.97
N ILE A 106 11.29 21.06 35.32
CA ILE A 106 11.69 19.88 34.54
C ILE A 106 10.41 19.25 34.03
N VAL A 107 10.24 19.29 32.71
CA VAL A 107 9.02 18.82 32.05
C VAL A 107 9.32 17.49 31.40
N GLN A 108 8.42 16.52 31.59
CA GLN A 108 8.50 15.26 30.89
C GLN A 108 8.23 15.47 29.40
N SER A 109 9.06 14.91 28.53
CA SER A 109 8.79 14.86 27.10
C SER A 109 7.60 13.93 26.82
N PRO A 110 6.80 14.18 25.76
CA PRO A 110 5.84 13.18 25.31
C PRO A 110 6.59 11.90 24.91
N VAL A 111 5.94 10.74 24.99
CA VAL A 111 6.50 9.49 24.45
C VAL A 111 5.61 9.03 23.30
N ILE A 112 6.19 8.87 22.12
CA ILE A 112 5.42 8.62 20.90
C ILE A 112 5.83 7.36 20.14
N SER A 113 4.83 6.75 19.51
CA SER A 113 5.02 5.68 18.54
C SER A 113 4.18 5.91 17.28
N VAL A 114 4.57 5.23 16.20
CA VAL A 114 3.85 5.24 14.92
C VAL A 114 3.41 3.84 14.58
N ILE A 115 2.13 3.72 14.24
CA ILE A 115 1.53 2.51 13.68
C ILE A 115 1.28 2.74 12.19
N THR A 116 1.80 1.84 11.37
CA THR A 116 1.71 1.86 9.91
C THR A 116 2.12 0.50 9.37
N ASP A 117 1.64 0.14 8.17
CA ASP A 117 2.20 -1.00 7.45
C ASP A 117 3.65 -0.72 7.05
N THR A 118 4.48 -1.75 7.09
CA THR A 118 5.93 -1.67 6.82
C THR A 118 6.32 -2.22 5.46
N ILE A 119 5.42 -2.95 4.80
CA ILE A 119 5.60 -3.52 3.46
C ILE A 119 4.36 -3.17 2.66
N ILE A 120 4.54 -2.42 1.58
CA ILE A 120 3.49 -1.99 0.68
C ILE A 120 3.94 -2.11 -0.78
N CYS A 121 3.02 -1.93 -1.71
CA CYS A 121 3.31 -1.87 -3.13
C CYS A 121 3.38 -0.43 -3.62
N VAL A 122 4.11 -0.20 -4.71
CA VAL A 122 4.18 1.12 -5.32
C VAL A 122 2.79 1.62 -5.68
N ASN A 123 2.53 2.89 -5.39
CA ASN A 123 1.25 3.59 -5.52
C ASN A 123 0.14 3.18 -4.53
N ASP A 124 0.42 2.33 -3.55
CA ASP A 124 -0.53 2.10 -2.44
C ASP A 124 -0.73 3.36 -1.59
N ARG A 125 -1.91 3.46 -0.97
CA ARG A 125 -2.27 4.56 -0.06
C ARG A 125 -2.09 4.10 1.38
N LEU A 126 -0.98 4.50 1.99
CA LEU A 126 -0.59 4.09 3.33
C LEU A 126 -1.09 5.07 4.39
N LEU A 127 -1.76 4.53 5.41
CA LEU A 127 -2.18 5.27 6.60
C LEU A 127 -1.05 5.27 7.64
N HIS A 128 -0.80 6.42 8.25
CA HIS A 128 0.06 6.53 9.43
C HIS A 128 -0.75 7.04 10.61
N THR A 129 -0.60 6.39 11.76
CA THR A 129 -1.29 6.77 12.99
C THR A 129 -0.25 7.13 14.05
N GLY A 130 -0.31 8.35 14.57
CA GLY A 130 0.52 8.80 15.69
C GLY A 130 -0.11 8.41 17.02
N ILE A 131 0.66 7.74 17.88
CA ILE A 131 0.24 7.33 19.22
C ILE A 131 1.05 8.08 20.27
N LEU A 132 0.36 8.54 21.33
CA LEU A 132 0.99 9.01 22.56
C LEU A 132 1.04 7.81 23.52
N ASP A 133 2.18 7.13 23.60
CA ASP A 133 2.36 5.96 24.47
C ASP A 133 2.29 6.35 25.95
N GLN A 134 2.70 7.57 26.27
CA GLN A 134 2.44 8.21 27.55
C GLN A 134 1.61 9.48 27.33
N PRO A 135 0.42 9.58 27.95
CA PRO A 135 -0.38 10.79 27.84
C PRO A 135 0.34 11.96 28.49
N ASP A 136 0.65 12.98 27.69
CA ASP A 136 1.10 14.28 28.19
C ASP A 136 -0.11 15.01 28.78
N THR A 137 0.09 15.74 29.89
CA THR A 137 -0.97 16.56 30.51
C THR A 137 -1.24 17.85 29.72
N SER A 138 -0.45 18.12 28.69
CA SER A 138 -0.51 19.33 27.88
C SER A 138 -0.79 19.06 26.40
N PHE A 139 -1.14 20.11 25.67
CA PHE A 139 -1.38 20.02 24.23
C PHE A 139 -0.09 19.65 23.47
N VAL A 140 -0.18 18.64 22.61
CA VAL A 140 0.94 18.13 21.79
C VAL A 140 0.71 18.48 20.32
N ARG A 141 1.73 19.08 19.69
CA ARG A 141 1.79 19.38 18.26
C ARG A 141 2.57 18.30 17.54
N TRP A 142 2.07 17.86 16.40
CA TRP A 142 2.72 16.87 15.55
C TRP A 142 3.37 17.54 14.34
N ALA A 143 4.49 17.01 13.90
CA ALA A 143 5.16 17.41 12.67
C ALA A 143 5.69 16.16 11.96
N TRP A 144 5.06 15.83 10.84
CA TRP A 144 5.43 14.71 9.98
C TRP A 144 6.25 15.18 8.79
N THR A 145 7.29 14.43 8.47
CA THR A 145 8.05 14.57 7.22
C THR A 145 8.07 13.23 6.51
N PHE A 146 7.51 13.20 5.29
CA PHE A 146 7.41 11.99 4.50
C PHE A 146 8.49 11.95 3.41
N PRO A 147 9.01 10.75 3.08
CA PRO A 147 9.97 10.53 1.99
C PRO A 147 9.53 11.01 0.61
N ASN A 148 8.21 11.12 0.38
CA ASN A 148 7.63 11.63 -0.86
C ASN A 148 7.64 13.18 -0.96
N GLY A 149 8.19 13.87 0.03
CA GLY A 149 8.27 15.33 0.10
C GLY A 149 7.07 16.00 0.78
N ASN A 150 6.03 15.25 1.14
CA ASN A 150 4.89 15.78 1.87
C ASN A 150 5.22 16.02 3.36
N SER A 151 4.38 16.84 4.00
CA SER A 151 4.38 17.05 5.45
C SER A 151 2.97 17.12 6.01
N SER A 152 2.83 16.96 7.33
CA SER A 152 1.55 17.08 8.03
C SER A 152 1.74 17.59 9.45
N VAL A 153 0.74 18.34 9.96
CA VAL A 153 0.67 18.80 11.35
C VAL A 153 -0.42 18.09 12.16
N LEU A 154 -1.17 17.19 11.53
CA LEU A 154 -2.18 16.36 12.19
C LEU A 154 -1.51 15.19 12.89
N GLN A 155 -2.05 14.76 14.03
CA GLN A 155 -1.62 13.51 14.68
C GLN A 155 -1.77 12.32 13.74
N ASN A 156 -2.89 12.27 13.01
CA ASN A 156 -3.16 11.27 11.97
C ASN A 156 -3.19 11.98 10.61
N PRO A 157 -2.09 11.94 9.83
CA PRO A 157 -2.03 12.50 8.49
C PRO A 157 -3.02 11.83 7.53
N VAL A 158 -3.34 12.50 6.42
CA VAL A 158 -4.04 11.88 5.28
C VAL A 158 -3.19 10.74 4.69
N PRO A 159 -3.80 9.72 4.05
CA PRO A 159 -3.07 8.62 3.45
C PRO A 159 -1.97 9.11 2.48
N GLN A 160 -0.75 8.60 2.67
CA GLN A 160 0.41 8.93 1.84
C GLN A 160 0.57 7.92 0.71
N GLN A 161 1.14 8.36 -0.40
CA GLN A 161 1.42 7.51 -1.57
C GLN A 161 2.89 7.61 -1.93
N TYR A 162 3.48 6.47 -2.31
CA TYR A 162 4.88 6.35 -2.70
C TYR A 162 4.96 5.79 -4.13
N ASN A 163 5.51 6.58 -5.05
CA ASN A 163 5.55 6.28 -6.48
C ASN A 163 6.89 5.68 -6.95
N THR A 164 7.87 5.59 -6.04
CA THR A 164 9.18 4.99 -6.29
C THR A 164 9.35 3.75 -5.41
N VAL A 165 10.02 2.75 -5.96
CA VAL A 165 10.34 1.51 -5.23
C VAL A 165 11.57 1.72 -4.35
N GLY A 166 11.62 1.03 -3.21
CA GLY A 166 12.75 1.08 -2.30
C GLY A 166 12.36 1.15 -0.83
N SER A 167 13.36 1.32 0.02
CA SER A 167 13.18 1.48 1.46
C SER A 167 13.17 2.95 1.82
N PHE A 168 12.16 3.37 2.57
CA PHE A 168 11.98 4.73 3.01
C PHE A 168 11.82 4.83 4.52
N VAL A 169 12.15 6.00 5.08
CA VAL A 169 12.03 6.28 6.52
C VAL A 169 11.05 7.42 6.72
N VAL A 170 9.90 7.13 7.33
CA VAL A 170 8.97 8.16 7.80
C VAL A 170 9.46 8.66 9.16
N ASN A 171 9.46 9.98 9.31
CA ASN A 171 9.87 10.64 10.54
C ASN A 171 8.72 11.52 11.04
N THR A 172 8.49 11.45 12.35
CA THR A 172 7.52 12.30 13.04
C THR A 172 8.11 12.82 14.34
N ILE A 173 7.77 14.06 14.67
CA ILE A 173 8.15 14.72 15.91
C ILE A 173 6.87 15.18 16.59
N ALA A 174 6.74 14.88 17.87
CA ALA A 174 5.68 15.41 18.71
C ALA A 174 6.28 16.34 19.76
N THR A 175 5.76 17.57 19.85
CA THR A 175 6.26 18.60 20.77
C THR A 175 5.13 19.08 21.67
N ASN A 176 5.35 19.02 22.98
CA ASN A 176 4.38 19.50 23.95
C ASN A 176 4.40 21.02 24.10
N SER A 177 3.43 21.55 24.85
CA SER A 177 3.28 23.01 25.05
C SER A 177 4.47 23.69 25.73
N SER A 178 5.33 22.93 26.44
CA SER A 178 6.54 23.45 27.10
C SER A 178 7.78 23.40 26.19
N GLY A 179 7.64 22.85 24.97
CA GLY A 179 8.74 22.74 24.00
C GLY A 179 9.57 21.46 24.11
N CYS A 180 9.20 20.53 25.00
CA CYS A 180 9.83 19.21 25.07
C CYS A 180 9.25 18.31 23.97
N ALA A 181 10.10 17.49 23.36
CA ALA A 181 9.73 16.75 22.16
C ALA A 181 10.32 15.35 22.15
N ASP A 182 9.61 14.45 21.47
CA ASP A 182 10.06 13.11 21.15
C ASP A 182 9.90 12.85 19.66
N THR A 183 10.74 11.95 19.14
CA THR A 183 10.85 11.65 17.71
C THR A 183 10.66 10.16 17.49
N SER A 184 9.81 9.80 16.52
CA SER A 184 9.61 8.42 16.12
C SER A 184 9.88 8.25 14.64
N THR A 185 10.57 7.16 14.29
CA THR A 185 10.86 6.79 12.91
C THR A 185 10.28 5.42 12.57
N ARG A 186 9.86 5.24 11.32
CA ARG A 186 9.39 3.96 10.78
C ARG A 186 9.94 3.70 9.40
N ASN A 187 10.47 2.50 9.21
CA ASN A 187 10.96 2.03 7.93
C ASN A 187 9.82 1.37 7.15
N ILE A 188 9.71 1.72 5.87
CA ILE A 188 8.70 1.20 4.95
C ILE A 188 9.43 0.67 3.72
N LEU A 189 9.10 -0.54 3.29
CA LEU A 189 9.56 -1.14 2.05
C LEU A 189 8.44 -1.04 1.00
N VAL A 190 8.74 -0.35 -0.11
CA VAL A 190 7.84 -0.21 -1.26
C VAL A 190 8.29 -1.15 -2.37
N ASN A 191 7.53 -2.21 -2.57
CA ASN A 191 7.78 -3.23 -3.58
C ASN A 191 7.27 -2.80 -4.97
N PRO A 192 7.95 -3.21 -6.06
CA PRO A 192 7.43 -3.05 -7.42
C PRO A 192 6.13 -3.84 -7.60
N LEU A 193 5.26 -3.37 -8.50
CA LEU A 193 4.18 -4.22 -9.00
C LEU A 193 4.76 -5.35 -9.87
N PRO A 194 4.20 -6.57 -9.80
CA PRO A 194 4.59 -7.61 -10.75
C PRO A 194 4.24 -7.18 -12.17
N THR A 195 5.00 -7.65 -13.15
CA THR A 195 4.74 -7.36 -14.56
C THR A 195 4.45 -8.64 -15.33
N ALA A 196 3.65 -8.50 -16.38
CA ALA A 196 3.32 -9.57 -17.31
C ALA A 196 3.50 -9.08 -18.75
N THR A 197 4.00 -9.95 -19.61
CA THR A 197 3.99 -9.74 -21.07
C THR A 197 2.92 -10.66 -21.64
N LEU A 198 1.82 -10.06 -22.08
CA LEU A 198 0.70 -10.72 -22.74
C LEU A 198 0.55 -10.18 -24.16
N PRO A 199 0.13 -11.00 -25.12
CA PRO A 199 -0.27 -10.49 -26.43
C PRO A 199 -1.50 -9.58 -26.27
N ALA A 200 -1.55 -8.49 -27.03
CA ALA A 200 -2.73 -7.64 -27.05
C ALA A 200 -3.95 -8.37 -27.65
N THR A 201 -3.70 -9.15 -28.70
CA THR A 201 -4.73 -9.87 -29.45
C THR A 201 -4.22 -11.23 -29.90
N ILE A 202 -5.08 -12.24 -29.87
CA ILE A 202 -4.86 -13.58 -30.40
C ILE A 202 -6.03 -13.91 -31.33
N THR A 203 -5.75 -14.55 -32.46
CA THR A 203 -6.79 -15.02 -33.39
C THR A 203 -6.87 -16.53 -33.35
N MET A 204 -8.09 -17.08 -33.27
CA MET A 204 -8.35 -18.51 -33.30
C MET A 204 -9.49 -18.87 -34.26
N GLN A 205 -9.50 -20.11 -34.75
CA GLN A 205 -10.63 -20.63 -35.51
C GLN A 205 -11.74 -21.08 -34.56
N SER A 206 -13.00 -20.83 -34.92
CA SER A 206 -14.17 -21.32 -34.20
C SER A 206 -14.04 -22.83 -33.92
N GLY A 207 -14.31 -23.26 -32.70
CA GLY A 207 -14.22 -24.67 -32.29
C GLY A 207 -12.80 -25.22 -32.05
N PHE A 208 -11.74 -24.44 -32.27
CA PHE A 208 -10.35 -24.81 -32.00
C PHE A 208 -9.79 -23.97 -30.84
N PRO A 209 -9.57 -24.57 -29.65
CA PRO A 209 -9.00 -23.85 -28.52
C PRO A 209 -7.58 -23.34 -28.78
N VAL A 210 -7.23 -22.19 -28.20
CA VAL A 210 -5.91 -21.55 -28.36
C VAL A 210 -5.29 -21.28 -26.99
N PRO A 211 -3.99 -21.58 -26.76
CA PRO A 211 -3.32 -21.16 -25.54
C PRO A 211 -3.18 -19.63 -25.51
N ILE A 212 -3.37 -19.04 -24.33
CA ILE A 212 -3.01 -17.65 -24.07
C ILE A 212 -1.58 -17.66 -23.52
N PRO A 213 -0.55 -17.30 -24.33
CA PRO A 213 0.80 -17.21 -23.82
C PRO A 213 0.91 -16.01 -22.87
N GLY A 214 1.67 -16.20 -21.80
CA GLY A 214 1.98 -15.14 -20.85
C GLY A 214 3.28 -15.42 -20.13
N THR A 215 4.13 -14.41 -20.03
CA THR A 215 5.33 -14.44 -19.18
C THR A 215 5.14 -13.43 -18.05
N TYR A 216 5.48 -13.83 -16.83
CA TYR A 216 5.31 -13.04 -15.62
C TYR A 216 6.67 -12.86 -14.94
N THR A 217 6.79 -11.88 -14.06
CA THR A 217 7.94 -11.82 -13.15
C THR A 217 8.02 -13.09 -12.31
N SER A 218 9.24 -13.53 -11.98
CA SER A 218 9.48 -14.85 -11.35
C SER A 218 8.86 -15.00 -9.96
N ASN A 219 8.49 -13.89 -9.31
CA ASN A 219 7.87 -13.87 -8.00
C ASN A 219 6.33 -13.90 -8.03
N VAL A 220 5.68 -13.97 -9.20
CA VAL A 220 4.23 -14.15 -9.30
C VAL A 220 3.82 -15.54 -8.81
N VAL A 221 2.87 -15.61 -7.89
CA VAL A 221 2.45 -16.85 -7.23
C VAL A 221 0.98 -17.21 -7.45
N SER A 222 0.16 -16.26 -7.93
CA SER A 222 -1.26 -16.53 -8.21
C SER A 222 -1.79 -15.73 -9.39
N TRP A 223 -2.80 -16.29 -10.05
CA TRP A 223 -3.50 -15.73 -11.20
C TRP A 223 -5.01 -15.85 -11.00
N SER A 224 -5.76 -14.93 -11.58
CA SER A 224 -7.21 -14.94 -11.57
C SER A 224 -7.71 -14.36 -12.89
N TRP A 225 -8.15 -15.24 -13.79
CA TRP A 225 -8.65 -14.92 -15.12
C TRP A 225 -10.17 -14.80 -15.15
N MET A 226 -10.67 -13.83 -15.90
CA MET A 226 -12.09 -13.62 -16.16
C MET A 226 -12.33 -13.20 -17.62
N PRO A 227 -13.40 -13.65 -18.29
CA PRO A 227 -14.37 -14.64 -17.81
C PRO A 227 -13.77 -16.07 -17.77
N ALA A 228 -14.11 -16.85 -16.75
CA ALA A 228 -13.54 -18.19 -16.55
C ALA A 228 -14.23 -19.30 -17.38
N ALA A 229 -15.47 -19.09 -17.81
CA ALA A 229 -16.33 -20.13 -18.39
C ALA A 229 -15.76 -20.80 -19.65
N THR A 230 -14.92 -20.09 -20.40
CA THR A 230 -14.34 -20.52 -21.67
C THR A 230 -12.83 -20.73 -21.60
N LEU A 231 -12.28 -20.86 -20.39
CA LEU A 231 -10.87 -21.14 -20.13
C LEU A 231 -10.69 -22.55 -19.56
N SER A 232 -9.54 -23.18 -19.84
CA SER A 232 -9.18 -24.46 -19.23
C SER A 232 -8.91 -24.39 -17.73
N CYS A 233 -8.45 -23.23 -17.26
CA CYS A 233 -8.18 -22.92 -15.87
C CYS A 233 -8.27 -21.39 -15.69
N SER A 234 -8.73 -20.94 -14.52
CA SER A 234 -8.79 -19.50 -14.19
C SER A 234 -7.64 -19.05 -13.29
N ASP A 235 -6.84 -19.98 -12.79
CA ASP A 235 -5.84 -19.81 -11.73
C ASP A 235 -4.42 -20.21 -12.18
N CYS A 236 -4.22 -20.34 -13.49
CA CYS A 236 -2.98 -20.77 -14.10
C CYS A 236 -2.33 -19.62 -14.90
N PRO A 237 -1.00 -19.65 -15.10
CA PRO A 237 -0.30 -18.58 -15.84
C PRO A 237 -0.67 -18.52 -17.32
N GLN A 238 -0.94 -19.67 -17.95
CA GLN A 238 -1.19 -19.81 -19.38
C GLN A 238 -2.41 -20.71 -19.63
N PRO A 239 -3.63 -20.15 -19.54
CA PRO A 239 -4.85 -20.92 -19.81
C PRO A 239 -5.02 -21.18 -21.31
N ILE A 240 -5.81 -22.19 -21.64
CA ILE A 240 -6.29 -22.45 -23.00
C ILE A 240 -7.70 -21.86 -23.12
N ALA A 241 -7.89 -20.96 -24.08
CA ALA A 241 -9.15 -20.30 -24.37
C ALA A 241 -9.94 -21.03 -25.46
N ALA A 242 -11.22 -21.26 -25.21
CA ALA A 242 -12.19 -21.83 -26.17
C ALA A 242 -13.50 -21.01 -26.26
N PRO A 243 -13.46 -19.67 -26.41
CA PRO A 243 -14.67 -18.87 -26.53
C PRO A 243 -15.37 -19.09 -27.88
N LYS A 244 -16.70 -18.94 -27.90
CA LYS A 244 -17.47 -18.95 -29.15
C LYS A 244 -17.45 -17.61 -29.87
N PHE A 245 -17.34 -16.50 -29.14
CA PHE A 245 -17.35 -15.15 -29.70
C PHE A 245 -16.06 -14.41 -29.33
N ASN A 246 -15.80 -13.28 -30.00
CA ASN A 246 -14.71 -12.40 -29.60
C ASN A 246 -14.82 -12.10 -28.10
N THR A 247 -13.78 -12.44 -27.36
CA THR A 247 -13.81 -12.39 -25.90
C THR A 247 -12.57 -11.71 -25.39
N LYS A 248 -12.77 -10.70 -24.56
CA LYS A 248 -11.70 -10.03 -23.84
C LYS A 248 -11.51 -10.72 -22.49
N TYR A 249 -10.32 -11.26 -22.26
CA TYR A 249 -9.94 -11.82 -20.97
C TYR A 249 -9.13 -10.80 -20.17
N LEU A 250 -9.44 -10.70 -18.89
CA LEU A 250 -8.70 -9.94 -17.89
C LEU A 250 -8.01 -10.95 -16.96
N VAL A 251 -6.75 -10.70 -16.63
CA VAL A 251 -6.03 -11.44 -15.59
C VAL A 251 -5.65 -10.49 -14.48
N THR A 252 -5.91 -10.89 -13.25
CA THR A 252 -5.32 -10.29 -12.05
C THR A 252 -4.26 -11.26 -11.56
N TYR A 253 -3.05 -10.79 -11.28
CA TYR A 253 -1.97 -11.64 -10.80
C TYR A 253 -1.28 -11.00 -9.61
N VAL A 254 -0.86 -11.85 -8.67
CA VAL A 254 -0.30 -11.43 -7.38
C VAL A 254 1.05 -12.08 -7.17
N ASP A 255 2.00 -11.29 -6.68
CA ASP A 255 3.33 -11.77 -6.32
C ASP A 255 3.46 -12.27 -4.88
N SER A 256 4.62 -12.84 -4.57
CA SER A 256 4.96 -13.34 -3.23
C SER A 256 4.96 -12.27 -2.14
N ASN A 257 5.02 -10.99 -2.51
CA ASN A 257 4.96 -9.84 -1.59
C ASN A 257 3.53 -9.33 -1.41
N GLY A 258 2.54 -9.94 -2.07
CA GLY A 258 1.13 -9.52 -2.06
C GLY A 258 0.81 -8.40 -3.05
N CYS A 259 1.75 -7.98 -3.90
CA CYS A 259 1.52 -6.92 -4.87
C CYS A 259 0.70 -7.41 -6.06
N VAL A 260 -0.32 -6.61 -6.41
CA VAL A 260 -1.33 -6.97 -7.41
C VAL A 260 -1.15 -6.12 -8.66
N ASN A 261 -1.21 -6.75 -9.83
CA ASN A 261 -1.31 -6.05 -11.10
C ASN A 261 -2.26 -6.79 -12.05
N ASN A 262 -2.63 -6.12 -13.14
CA ASN A 262 -3.62 -6.60 -14.09
C ASN A 262 -3.08 -6.63 -15.52
N GLY A 263 -3.56 -7.60 -16.28
CA GLY A 263 -3.29 -7.74 -17.71
C GLY A 263 -4.58 -8.03 -18.47
N GLN A 264 -4.51 -7.90 -19.79
CA GLN A 264 -5.64 -8.22 -20.67
C GLN A 264 -5.16 -8.79 -21.99
N VAL A 265 -6.02 -9.60 -22.61
CA VAL A 265 -5.84 -10.13 -23.97
C VAL A 265 -7.20 -10.24 -24.64
N GLU A 266 -7.26 -9.86 -25.91
CA GLU A 266 -8.44 -10.03 -26.74
C GLU A 266 -8.30 -11.27 -27.62
N VAL A 267 -9.22 -12.23 -27.51
CA VAL A 267 -9.29 -13.40 -28.40
C VAL A 267 -10.34 -13.14 -29.46
N ILE A 268 -9.88 -13.04 -30.71
CA ILE A 268 -10.73 -12.89 -31.90
C ILE A 268 -11.02 -14.28 -32.47
N VAL A 269 -12.31 -14.59 -32.60
CA VAL A 269 -12.80 -15.87 -33.10
C VAL A 269 -13.23 -15.69 -34.55
N ILE A 270 -12.46 -16.27 -35.46
CA ILE A 270 -12.76 -16.28 -36.89
C ILE A 270 -13.35 -17.62 -37.30
N CYS A 271 -14.24 -17.59 -38.28
CA CYS A 271 -14.68 -18.79 -38.96
C CYS A 271 -14.34 -18.68 -40.45
N LYS A 272 -13.51 -19.60 -40.94
CA LYS A 272 -13.00 -19.60 -42.32
C LYS A 272 -13.10 -21.00 -42.94
N ASP A 273 -12.61 -21.10 -44.16
CA ASP A 273 -12.64 -22.31 -44.99
C ASP A 273 -12.11 -23.57 -44.28
N ALA A 274 -11.11 -23.41 -43.40
CA ALA A 274 -10.54 -24.51 -42.62
C ALA A 274 -11.53 -25.20 -41.67
N ASN A 275 -12.68 -24.58 -41.37
CA ASN A 275 -13.69 -25.14 -40.49
C ASN A 275 -14.62 -26.14 -41.20
N VAL A 276 -14.77 -26.04 -42.52
CA VAL A 276 -15.72 -26.83 -43.30
C VAL A 276 -14.99 -27.74 -44.28
N PHE A 277 -15.39 -28.99 -44.29
CA PHE A 277 -14.97 -29.98 -45.26
C PHE A 277 -16.17 -30.44 -46.08
N VAL A 278 -16.12 -30.19 -47.39
CA VAL A 278 -17.09 -30.68 -48.36
C VAL A 278 -16.35 -31.65 -49.29
N PRO A 279 -16.73 -32.94 -49.34
CA PRO A 279 -16.08 -33.91 -50.22
C PRO A 279 -16.15 -33.48 -51.69
N ASN A 280 -15.13 -33.79 -52.49
CA ASN A 280 -15.12 -33.54 -53.93
C ASN A 280 -15.56 -34.75 -54.76
N THR A 281 -15.73 -35.92 -54.14
CA THR A 281 -16.15 -37.18 -54.78
C THR A 281 -16.90 -38.03 -53.77
N PHE A 282 -17.92 -38.76 -54.21
CA PHE A 282 -18.60 -39.78 -53.42
C PHE A 282 -19.13 -40.90 -54.32
N SER A 283 -19.31 -42.09 -53.73
CA SER A 283 -19.68 -43.33 -54.44
C SER A 283 -20.80 -44.06 -53.67
N PRO A 284 -22.07 -43.89 -54.06
CA PRO A 284 -23.21 -44.52 -53.38
C PRO A 284 -23.36 -46.00 -53.77
N ASN A 285 -22.36 -46.82 -53.41
CA ASN A 285 -22.28 -48.26 -53.68
C ASN A 285 -22.72 -49.13 -52.47
N ASN A 286 -23.09 -48.50 -51.36
CA ASN A 286 -23.47 -49.08 -50.08
C ASN A 286 -22.35 -49.91 -49.41
N ASP A 287 -21.09 -49.54 -49.62
CA ASP A 287 -19.95 -50.18 -48.95
C ASP A 287 -19.65 -49.60 -47.55
N GLY A 288 -20.40 -48.57 -47.13
CA GLY A 288 -20.24 -47.86 -45.86
C GLY A 288 -19.24 -46.71 -45.93
N SER A 289 -18.59 -46.49 -47.08
CA SER A 289 -17.53 -45.53 -47.30
C SER A 289 -17.91 -44.54 -48.40
N ASN A 290 -18.02 -43.26 -48.05
CA ASN A 290 -18.34 -42.19 -48.99
C ASN A 290 -19.63 -42.44 -49.81
N ASP A 291 -20.60 -43.14 -49.22
CA ASP A 291 -21.92 -43.38 -49.84
C ASP A 291 -22.78 -42.12 -49.96
N VAL A 292 -22.48 -41.12 -49.14
CA VAL A 292 -23.30 -39.91 -49.01
C VAL A 292 -22.42 -38.67 -49.07
N PHE A 293 -22.85 -37.73 -49.92
CA PHE A 293 -22.30 -36.39 -49.98
C PHE A 293 -22.92 -35.50 -48.91
N TYR A 294 -22.17 -35.20 -47.85
CA TYR A 294 -22.60 -34.33 -46.76
C TYR A 294 -21.47 -33.45 -46.24
N VAL A 295 -21.86 -32.35 -45.59
CA VAL A 295 -20.97 -31.33 -45.04
C VAL A 295 -20.44 -31.79 -43.69
N ARG A 296 -19.12 -31.75 -43.51
CA ARG A 296 -18.42 -32.10 -42.27
C ARG A 296 -17.56 -30.93 -41.80
N GLY A 297 -17.13 -30.94 -40.55
CA GLY A 297 -16.22 -29.92 -40.03
C GLY A 297 -16.26 -29.75 -38.51
N ARG A 298 -15.56 -28.73 -38.02
CA ARG A 298 -15.45 -28.40 -36.59
C ARG A 298 -15.68 -26.91 -36.38
N GLY A 299 -16.30 -26.54 -35.25
CA GLY A 299 -16.66 -25.15 -34.96
C GLY A 299 -17.84 -24.63 -35.76
N LEU A 300 -18.65 -25.56 -36.27
CA LEU A 300 -19.85 -25.32 -37.05
C LEU A 300 -21.09 -25.68 -36.21
N ASP A 301 -22.14 -24.88 -36.33
CA ASP A 301 -23.42 -25.08 -35.66
C ASP A 301 -24.36 -25.93 -36.53
N ARG A 302 -24.71 -25.42 -37.72
CA ARG A 302 -25.60 -26.12 -38.66
C ARG A 302 -25.40 -25.67 -40.10
N VAL A 303 -25.81 -26.51 -41.05
CA VAL A 303 -25.92 -26.12 -42.45
C VAL A 303 -27.21 -25.32 -42.64
N LYS A 304 -27.08 -24.09 -43.14
CA LYS A 304 -28.22 -23.23 -43.46
C LYS A 304 -28.90 -23.72 -44.74
N SER A 305 -28.12 -23.99 -45.78
CA SER A 305 -28.61 -24.56 -47.03
C SER A 305 -27.50 -25.34 -47.75
N LEU A 306 -27.83 -26.50 -48.31
CA LEU A 306 -27.01 -27.25 -49.26
C LEU A 306 -27.83 -27.45 -50.52
N ARG A 307 -27.32 -26.98 -51.67
CA ARG A 307 -27.94 -27.16 -52.98
C ARG A 307 -26.92 -27.79 -53.93
N VAL A 308 -27.36 -28.78 -54.71
CA VAL A 308 -26.55 -29.46 -55.72
C VAL A 308 -27.25 -29.33 -57.06
N PHE A 309 -26.50 -28.95 -58.09
CA PHE A 309 -26.97 -28.65 -59.43
C PHE A 309 -26.30 -29.59 -60.43
N ASN A 310 -27.07 -30.04 -61.42
CA ASN A 310 -26.49 -30.70 -62.60
C ASN A 310 -25.89 -29.66 -63.57
N ARG A 311 -25.27 -30.14 -64.66
CA ARG A 311 -24.65 -29.28 -65.69
C ARG A 311 -25.60 -28.30 -66.39
N TRP A 312 -26.92 -28.47 -66.23
CA TRP A 312 -27.95 -27.61 -66.81
C TRP A 312 -28.50 -26.57 -65.81
N GLY A 313 -27.98 -26.56 -64.58
CA GLY A 313 -28.46 -25.67 -63.51
C GLY A 313 -29.73 -26.15 -62.81
N GLU A 314 -30.18 -27.38 -63.06
CA GLU A 314 -31.32 -27.97 -62.34
C GLU A 314 -30.87 -28.47 -60.97
N ILE A 315 -31.64 -28.14 -59.92
CA ILE A 315 -31.39 -28.60 -58.55
C ILE A 315 -31.71 -30.10 -58.47
N VAL A 316 -30.69 -30.91 -58.22
CA VAL A 316 -30.83 -32.38 -58.03
C VAL A 316 -30.93 -32.78 -56.57
N PHE A 317 -30.47 -31.91 -55.66
CA PHE A 317 -30.59 -32.09 -54.23
C PHE A 317 -30.66 -30.71 -53.55
N GLU A 318 -31.60 -30.55 -52.63
CA GLU A 318 -31.68 -29.38 -51.77
C GLU A 318 -32.08 -29.79 -50.36
N GLN A 319 -31.37 -29.25 -49.37
CA GLN A 319 -31.72 -29.39 -47.98
C GLN A 319 -31.36 -28.13 -47.21
N GLN A 320 -32.14 -27.80 -46.17
CA GLN A 320 -31.99 -26.58 -45.40
C GLN A 320 -32.10 -26.88 -43.89
N ASN A 321 -31.46 -26.05 -43.07
CA ASN A 321 -31.52 -26.08 -41.61
C ASN A 321 -31.31 -27.48 -40.99
N PHE A 322 -30.15 -28.08 -41.27
CA PHE A 322 -29.82 -29.42 -40.78
C PHE A 322 -28.45 -29.47 -40.07
N PRO A 323 -28.23 -30.41 -39.15
CA PRO A 323 -26.97 -30.50 -38.41
C PRO A 323 -25.78 -30.83 -39.32
N VAL A 324 -24.65 -30.18 -39.06
CA VAL A 324 -23.35 -30.57 -39.67
C VAL A 324 -22.91 -31.95 -39.17
N ASN A 325 -22.01 -32.60 -39.90
CA ASN A 325 -21.46 -33.93 -39.55
C ASN A 325 -22.49 -35.05 -39.48
N ASN A 326 -23.68 -34.87 -40.06
CA ASN A 326 -24.71 -35.90 -40.08
C ASN A 326 -24.97 -36.41 -41.52
N PRO A 327 -24.57 -37.66 -41.85
CA PRO A 327 -24.75 -38.21 -43.19
C PRO A 327 -26.23 -38.39 -43.58
N SER A 328 -27.16 -38.52 -42.64
CA SER A 328 -28.59 -38.71 -42.96
C SER A 328 -29.23 -37.52 -43.68
N PHE A 329 -28.57 -36.36 -43.67
CA PHE A 329 -29.00 -35.13 -44.34
C PHE A 329 -28.16 -34.81 -45.59
N GLY A 330 -27.38 -35.77 -46.06
CA GLY A 330 -26.59 -35.63 -47.27
C GLY A 330 -27.26 -36.24 -48.50
N TRP A 331 -26.69 -35.95 -49.67
CA TRP A 331 -27.14 -36.50 -50.93
C TRP A 331 -26.56 -37.90 -51.16
N ASN A 332 -27.43 -38.90 -51.31
CA ASN A 332 -27.07 -40.30 -51.56
C ASN A 332 -26.95 -40.63 -53.06
N GLY A 333 -26.89 -39.62 -53.94
CA GLY A 333 -26.79 -39.83 -55.39
C GLY A 333 -28.11 -40.20 -56.08
N ASN A 334 -29.25 -40.20 -55.38
CA ASN A 334 -30.56 -40.38 -56.02
C ASN A 334 -31.17 -39.03 -56.42
N TYR A 335 -31.82 -39.00 -57.59
CA TYR A 335 -32.62 -37.87 -58.08
C TYR A 335 -33.95 -38.38 -58.63
N LYS A 336 -35.08 -37.80 -58.17
CA LYS A 336 -36.45 -38.21 -58.56
C LYS A 336 -36.72 -39.72 -58.43
N GLY A 337 -36.14 -40.36 -57.41
CA GLY A 337 -36.31 -41.80 -57.13
C GLY A 337 -35.45 -42.74 -57.99
N GLN A 338 -34.59 -42.21 -58.87
CA GLN A 338 -33.64 -42.98 -59.67
C GLN A 338 -32.20 -42.60 -59.32
N LYS A 339 -31.23 -43.46 -59.65
CA LYS A 339 -29.81 -43.13 -59.52
C LYS A 339 -29.48 -41.98 -60.47
N ALA A 340 -28.90 -40.91 -59.96
CA ALA A 340 -28.44 -39.79 -60.77
C ALA A 340 -27.23 -40.22 -61.63
N LEU A 341 -27.08 -39.62 -62.82
CA LEU A 341 -26.00 -39.96 -63.74
C LEU A 341 -24.63 -39.74 -63.11
N ALA A 342 -23.67 -40.63 -63.38
CA ALA A 342 -22.27 -40.38 -63.04
C ALA A 342 -21.75 -39.18 -63.85
N ASP A 343 -21.56 -38.06 -63.16
CA ASP A 343 -21.16 -36.78 -63.74
C ASP A 343 -20.58 -35.88 -62.63
N VAL A 344 -20.11 -34.69 -63.00
CA VAL A 344 -19.70 -33.64 -62.09
C VAL A 344 -20.88 -32.71 -61.82
N TYR A 345 -21.19 -32.53 -60.53
CA TYR A 345 -22.26 -31.67 -60.05
C TYR A 345 -21.67 -30.45 -59.36
N VAL A 346 -22.33 -29.30 -59.49
CA VAL A 346 -21.94 -28.07 -58.79
C VAL A 346 -22.72 -28.01 -57.48
N TYR A 347 -22.08 -27.68 -56.37
CA TYR A 347 -22.78 -27.45 -55.10
C TYR A 347 -22.59 -26.01 -54.62
N GLN A 348 -23.61 -25.51 -53.91
CA GLN A 348 -23.54 -24.30 -53.10
C GLN A 348 -23.98 -24.64 -51.68
N VAL A 349 -23.15 -24.28 -50.70
CA VAL A 349 -23.46 -24.50 -49.29
C VAL A 349 -23.24 -23.25 -48.47
N GLU A 350 -24.20 -22.95 -47.59
CA GLU A 350 -24.09 -21.93 -46.56
C GLU A 350 -24.10 -22.63 -45.19
N VAL A 351 -23.12 -22.35 -44.33
CA VAL A 351 -22.97 -22.98 -43.02
C VAL A 351 -22.87 -21.93 -41.92
N PHE A 352 -23.62 -22.10 -40.84
CA PHE A 352 -23.46 -21.31 -39.61
C PHE A 352 -22.33 -21.89 -38.78
N CYS A 353 -21.44 -21.02 -38.34
CA CYS A 353 -20.45 -21.32 -37.33
C CYS A 353 -21.02 -21.17 -35.92
N GLU A 354 -20.37 -21.77 -34.92
CA GLU A 354 -20.78 -21.63 -33.52
C GLU A 354 -20.72 -20.17 -33.02
N ASN A 355 -19.94 -19.31 -33.70
CA ASN A 355 -19.87 -17.87 -33.47
C ASN A 355 -20.95 -17.08 -34.24
N SER A 356 -21.95 -17.77 -34.81
CA SER A 356 -23.03 -17.22 -35.64
C SER A 356 -22.61 -16.55 -36.97
N GLN A 357 -21.34 -16.62 -37.36
CA GLN A 357 -20.92 -16.21 -38.70
C GLN A 357 -21.40 -17.23 -39.74
N ILE A 358 -21.66 -16.76 -40.96
CA ILE A 358 -22.04 -17.60 -42.09
C ILE A 358 -20.83 -17.73 -43.01
N ILE A 359 -20.42 -18.95 -43.33
CA ILE A 359 -19.47 -19.22 -44.41
C ILE A 359 -20.24 -19.74 -45.62
N ARG A 360 -19.82 -19.33 -46.81
CA ARG A 360 -20.36 -19.78 -48.09
C ARG A 360 -19.26 -20.54 -48.85
N PHE A 361 -19.60 -21.71 -49.36
CA PHE A 361 -18.72 -22.47 -50.25
C PHE A 361 -19.45 -22.83 -51.52
N GLU A 362 -18.70 -22.83 -52.60
CA GLU A 362 -19.12 -23.30 -53.90
C GLU A 362 -18.03 -24.22 -54.42
N GLY A 363 -18.42 -25.28 -55.11
CA GLY A 363 -17.47 -26.23 -55.63
C GLY A 363 -18.13 -27.29 -56.48
N ASN A 364 -17.34 -28.28 -56.85
CA ASN A 364 -17.79 -29.40 -57.67
C ASN A 364 -17.65 -30.70 -56.88
N VAL A 365 -18.60 -31.61 -57.09
CA VAL A 365 -18.57 -32.97 -56.57
C VAL A 365 -18.76 -33.96 -57.71
N ALA A 366 -17.86 -34.93 -57.84
CA ALA A 366 -18.00 -36.04 -58.77
C ALA A 366 -18.85 -37.15 -58.15
N LEU A 367 -19.91 -37.56 -58.84
CA LEU A 367 -20.66 -38.77 -58.52
C LEU A 367 -20.10 -39.93 -59.36
N ILE A 368 -19.56 -40.95 -58.69
CA ILE A 368 -19.05 -42.17 -59.33
C ILE A 368 -19.95 -43.33 -58.88
N GLN A 369 -20.34 -44.19 -59.81
CA GLN A 369 -21.24 -45.32 -59.53
C GLN A 369 -20.51 -46.65 -59.45
#